data_AF-A0A817NTI2-F1
#
_entry.id   AF-A0A817NTI2-F1
#
_cell.length_a   1.000
_cell.length_b   1.000
_cell.length_c   1.000
_cell.angle_alpha   90.00
_cell.angle_beta   90.00
_cell.angle_gamma   90.00
#
_symmetry.space_group_name_H-M   'P 1'
#
loop_
_entity.id
_entity.type
_entity.pdbx_description
1 polymer ?
#
loop_
_entity_poly.entity_id
_entity_poly.type
_entity_poly.pdbx_seq_one_letter_code
_entity_poly.pdbx_strand_id
1 'polypeptide(L)'
;MALTNRLRSDAGKVNDDFTQNTELRWRQVYYVFIDYRIYFYALIYTCISAVNKYLTSFLPLLLVDGMGSYQPKVHLMIVPLYVIACIFCLLIAYSSSRWNNHGYHLVLCLVVALLGIILMIALIDGGTVAIYTSICIACTGVLSAFSLVVSWLTNNIDGQTKRPMAVGFIMGIGQIGGIILPLVRFLLIYHDNLSNNRRACCICIGIITVSLIATLVLRYCLMLENRRRDRLTSDQFKREEAIKEPCDWHPSRRYVL
;
A
#
# COMPACT_ATOMS: atom_id res chain seq x y z
N MET A 1 -20.18 -8.37 32.85
CA MET A 1 -19.75 -7.06 33.41
C MET A 1 -18.24 -6.82 33.38
N ALA A 2 -17.36 -7.82 33.55
CA ALA A 2 -15.92 -7.60 33.48
C ALA A 2 -15.39 -7.22 32.07
N LEU A 3 -16.00 -7.77 31.00
CA LEU A 3 -15.61 -7.49 29.62
C LEU A 3 -16.01 -6.08 29.17
N THR A 4 -17.20 -5.62 29.56
CA THR A 4 -17.68 -4.26 29.29
C THR A 4 -16.87 -3.22 30.06
N ASN A 5 -16.40 -3.54 31.27
CA ASN A 5 -15.53 -2.65 32.04
C ASN A 5 -14.11 -2.59 31.47
N ARG A 6 -13.59 -3.68 30.90
CA ARG A 6 -12.32 -3.67 30.14
C ARG A 6 -12.44 -2.92 28.82
N LEU A 7 -13.51 -3.14 28.06
CA LEU A 7 -13.79 -2.38 26.85
C LEU A 7 -13.99 -0.89 27.17
N ARG A 8 -14.56 -0.54 28.34
CA ARG A 8 -14.73 0.84 28.78
C ARG A 8 -13.44 1.47 29.33
N SER A 9 -12.54 0.69 29.93
CA SER A 9 -11.19 1.17 30.29
C SER A 9 -10.28 1.33 29.08
N ASP A 10 -10.42 0.47 28.07
CA ASP A 10 -9.73 0.60 26.77
C ASP A 10 -10.36 1.70 25.90
N ALA A 11 -11.69 1.86 25.94
CA ALA A 11 -12.39 2.96 25.26
C ALA A 11 -12.22 4.31 25.98
N GLY A 12 -11.95 4.32 27.29
CA GLY A 12 -11.80 5.52 28.11
C GLY A 12 -10.53 6.33 27.83
N LYS A 13 -9.57 5.79 27.06
CA LYS A 13 -8.44 6.58 26.53
C LYS A 13 -8.57 6.94 25.05
N VAL A 14 -9.55 6.37 24.36
CA VAL A 14 -9.78 6.58 22.92
C VAL A 14 -10.93 7.57 22.67
N ASN A 15 -11.93 7.63 23.57
CA ASN A 15 -13.09 8.50 23.38
C ASN A 15 -12.90 9.95 23.85
N ASP A 16 -12.14 10.19 24.92
CA ASP A 16 -11.91 11.58 25.39
C ASP A 16 -11.03 12.38 24.40
N ASP A 17 -10.17 11.68 23.66
CA ASP A 17 -9.31 12.24 22.62
C ASP A 17 -10.04 12.55 21.31
N PHE A 18 -11.16 11.88 21.03
CA PHE A 18 -11.93 12.08 19.79
C PHE A 18 -13.06 13.11 19.91
N THR A 19 -13.47 13.49 21.12
CA THR A 19 -14.67 14.35 21.33
C THR A 19 -14.45 15.65 22.11
N GLN A 20 -13.24 15.95 22.61
CA GLN A 20 -12.97 17.25 23.24
C GLN A 20 -11.96 18.07 22.43
N ASN A 21 -12.48 19.04 21.66
CA ASN A 21 -11.73 20.10 20.97
C ASN A 21 -10.56 19.60 20.10
N THR A 22 -10.84 19.14 18.87
CA THR A 22 -9.86 19.03 17.78
C THR A 22 -9.36 20.43 17.38
N GLU A 23 -8.58 21.07 18.24
CA GLU A 23 -7.75 22.18 17.82
C GLU A 23 -6.74 21.63 16.82
N LEU A 24 -6.83 22.09 15.56
CA LEU A 24 -5.86 21.74 14.52
C LEU A 24 -4.48 22.17 14.99
N ARG A 25 -3.65 21.21 15.37
CA ARG A 25 -2.26 21.48 15.76
C ARG A 25 -1.43 21.64 14.50
N TRP A 26 -1.31 22.87 14.02
CA TRP A 26 -0.53 23.23 12.82
C TRP A 26 0.91 22.72 12.86
N ARG A 27 1.50 22.59 14.05
CA ARG A 27 2.83 21.99 14.25
C ARG A 27 2.86 20.51 13.82
N GLN A 28 1.82 19.74 14.11
CA GLN A 28 1.69 18.33 13.68
C GLN A 28 1.52 18.22 12.16
N VAL A 29 0.83 19.19 11.55
CA VAL A 29 0.71 19.28 10.08
C VAL A 29 2.08 19.49 9.44
N TYR A 30 2.88 20.42 9.97
CA TYR A 30 4.23 20.66 9.46
C TYR A 30 5.14 19.42 9.58
N TYR A 31 4.99 18.63 10.65
CA TYR A 31 5.73 17.38 10.80
C TYR A 31 5.40 16.32 9.74
N VAL A 32 4.21 16.37 9.12
CA VAL A 32 3.89 15.49 7.98
C VAL A 32 4.80 15.76 6.78
N PHE A 33 5.14 17.02 6.53
CA PHE A 33 5.95 17.44 5.38
C PHE A 33 7.46 17.31 5.61
N ILE A 34 7.92 17.08 6.83
CA ILE A 34 9.36 16.88 7.12
C ILE A 34 9.71 15.40 7.24
N ASP A 35 8.74 14.57 7.64
CA ASP A 35 9.01 13.18 7.97
C ASP A 35 9.33 12.35 6.71
N TYR A 36 10.60 11.98 6.58
CA TYR A 36 11.11 11.16 5.49
C TYR A 36 10.34 9.84 5.32
N ARG A 37 9.80 9.27 6.41
CA ARG A 37 9.06 8.00 6.35
C ARG A 37 7.77 8.15 5.56
N ILE A 38 7.10 9.29 5.68
CA ILE A 38 5.86 9.60 4.96
C ILE A 38 6.14 9.64 3.45
N TYR A 39 7.28 10.17 3.04
CA TYR A 39 7.71 10.15 1.64
C TYR A 39 7.99 8.74 1.12
N PHE A 40 8.59 7.86 1.94
CA PHE A 40 8.74 6.44 1.56
C PHE A 40 7.39 5.74 1.41
N TYR A 41 6.46 5.95 2.35
CA TYR A 41 5.09 5.42 2.22
C TYR A 41 4.37 6.00 0.99
N ALA A 42 4.54 7.29 0.71
CA ALA A 42 3.99 7.95 -0.47
C ALA A 42 4.53 7.30 -1.75
N LEU A 43 5.84 7.07 -1.85
CA LEU A 43 6.49 6.43 -2.98
C LEU A 43 5.98 5.00 -3.19
N ILE A 44 5.95 4.18 -2.13
CA ILE A 44 5.45 2.80 -2.18
C ILE A 44 3.99 2.78 -2.65
N TYR A 45 3.13 3.60 -2.03
CA TYR A 45 1.72 3.70 -2.36
C TYR A 45 1.49 4.18 -3.80
N THR A 46 2.29 5.14 -4.26
CA THR A 46 2.22 5.68 -5.63
C THR A 46 2.58 4.62 -6.66
N CYS A 47 3.64 3.84 -6.44
CA CYS A 47 4.02 2.75 -7.32
C CYS A 47 2.92 1.68 -7.41
N ILE A 48 2.33 1.29 -6.27
CA ILE A 48 1.25 0.29 -6.23
C ILE A 48 -0.01 0.83 -6.92
N SER A 49 -0.37 2.09 -6.66
CA SER A 49 -1.50 2.78 -7.29
C SER A 49 -1.34 2.84 -8.81
N ALA A 50 -0.15 3.22 -9.30
CA ALA A 50 0.17 3.27 -10.72
C ALA A 50 -0.08 1.93 -11.41
N VAL A 51 0.46 0.84 -10.84
CA VAL A 51 0.30 -0.50 -11.41
C VAL A 51 -1.15 -0.98 -11.32
N ASN A 52 -1.86 -0.66 -10.24
CA ASN A 52 -3.28 -1.00 -10.10
C ASN A 52 -4.14 -0.34 -11.19
N LYS A 53 -3.89 0.94 -11.47
CA LYS A 53 -4.58 1.69 -12.54
C LYS A 53 -4.23 1.13 -13.91
N TYR A 54 -2.97 0.76 -14.13
CA TYR A 54 -2.57 0.08 -15.36
C TYR A 54 -3.31 -1.24 -15.56
N LEU A 55 -3.31 -2.14 -14.56
CA LEU A 55 -3.99 -3.44 -14.63
C LEU A 55 -5.49 -3.25 -14.90
N THR A 56 -6.16 -2.36 -14.16
CA THR A 56 -7.60 -2.10 -14.29
C THR A 56 -7.95 -1.61 -15.70
N SER A 57 -7.12 -0.75 -16.31
CA SER A 57 -7.32 -0.30 -17.68
C SER A 57 -6.95 -1.36 -18.72
N PHE A 58 -6.07 -2.30 -18.39
CA PHE A 58 -5.60 -3.33 -19.32
C PHE A 58 -6.53 -4.55 -19.38
N LEU A 59 -7.18 -4.91 -18.26
CA LEU A 59 -8.12 -6.04 -18.15
C LEU A 59 -9.18 -6.07 -19.27
N PRO A 60 -9.94 -4.98 -19.52
CA PRO A 60 -11.02 -5.01 -20.50
C PRO A 60 -10.52 -5.18 -21.93
N LEU A 61 -9.41 -4.50 -22.28
CA LEU A 61 -8.79 -4.58 -23.60
C LEU A 61 -8.40 -6.02 -23.95
N LEU A 62 -7.73 -6.70 -23.02
CA LEU A 62 -7.26 -8.07 -23.23
C LEU A 62 -8.39 -9.09 -23.34
N LEU A 63 -9.46 -8.89 -22.57
CA LEU A 63 -10.66 -9.73 -22.65
C LEU A 63 -11.43 -9.50 -23.96
N VAL A 64 -11.45 -8.27 -24.48
CA VAL A 64 -12.05 -7.96 -25.78
C VAL A 64 -11.25 -8.56 -26.93
N ASP A 65 -9.92 -8.45 -26.91
CA ASP A 65 -9.05 -9.09 -27.92
C ASP A 65 -9.20 -10.61 -27.94
N GLY A 66 -9.30 -11.24 -26.76
CA GLY A 66 -9.49 -12.69 -26.64
C GLY A 66 -10.90 -13.19 -27.00
N MET A 67 -11.91 -12.32 -26.97
CA MET A 67 -13.31 -12.67 -27.30
C MET A 67 -13.78 -12.14 -28.67
N GLY A 68 -12.98 -11.29 -29.33
CA GLY A 68 -13.26 -10.75 -30.67
C GLY A 68 -14.43 -9.78 -30.76
N SER A 69 -15.03 -9.35 -29.64
CA SER A 69 -16.15 -8.40 -29.62
C SER A 69 -16.32 -7.73 -28.25
N TYR A 70 -16.59 -6.42 -28.25
CA TYR A 70 -16.97 -5.68 -27.04
C TYR A 70 -18.35 -6.14 -26.56
N GLN A 71 -18.38 -7.10 -25.63
CA GLN A 71 -19.61 -7.63 -25.06
C GLN A 71 -19.76 -7.24 -23.58
N PRO A 72 -20.99 -7.03 -23.08
CA PRO A 72 -21.27 -6.86 -21.65
C PRO A 72 -20.66 -7.97 -20.78
N LYS A 73 -20.46 -9.17 -21.36
CA LYS A 73 -19.83 -10.33 -20.74
C LYS A 73 -18.42 -10.06 -20.21
N VAL A 74 -17.66 -9.14 -20.80
CA VAL A 74 -16.29 -8.79 -20.37
C VAL A 74 -16.29 -8.28 -18.93
N HIS A 75 -17.23 -7.40 -18.59
CA HIS A 75 -17.35 -6.86 -17.23
C HIS A 75 -17.80 -7.95 -16.24
N LEU A 76 -18.66 -8.88 -16.67
CA LEU A 76 -19.05 -10.02 -15.84
C LEU A 76 -17.87 -10.92 -15.47
N MET A 77 -16.88 -11.11 -16.35
CA MET A 77 -15.68 -11.90 -16.07
C MET A 77 -14.71 -11.21 -15.11
N ILE A 78 -14.78 -9.89 -14.99
CA ILE A 78 -13.94 -9.11 -14.08
C ILE A 78 -14.43 -9.21 -12.62
N VAL A 79 -15.74 -9.35 -12.41
CA VAL A 79 -16.34 -9.50 -11.07
C VAL A 79 -15.72 -10.64 -10.25
N PRO A 80 -15.68 -11.90 -10.71
CA PRO A 80 -15.13 -13.00 -9.93
C PRO A 80 -13.64 -12.82 -9.60
N LEU A 81 -12.88 -12.16 -10.48
CA LEU A 81 -11.48 -11.82 -10.22
C LEU A 81 -11.33 -10.90 -9.01
N TYR A 82 -12.19 -9.88 -8.90
CA TYR A 82 -12.18 -9.00 -7.73
C TYR A 82 -12.69 -9.70 -6.46
N VAL A 83 -13.60 -10.66 -6.57
CA VAL A 83 -14.04 -11.48 -5.42
C VAL A 83 -12.87 -12.30 -4.87
N ILE A 84 -12.10 -12.96 -5.73
CA ILE A 84 -10.90 -13.72 -5.32
C ILE A 84 -9.87 -12.79 -4.68
N ALA A 85 -9.64 -11.61 -5.28
CA ALA A 85 -8.75 -10.59 -4.70
C ALA A 85 -9.22 -10.11 -3.32
N CYS A 86 -10.52 -9.94 -3.12
CA CYS A 86 -11.09 -9.54 -1.84
C CYS A 86 -10.83 -10.61 -0.76
N ILE A 87 -11.10 -11.88 -1.07
CA ILE A 87 -10.86 -12.99 -0.14
C ILE A 87 -9.38 -13.06 0.26
N PHE A 88 -8.47 -12.96 -0.72
CA PHE A 88 -7.04 -12.99 -0.48
C PHE A 88 -6.56 -11.79 0.35
N CYS A 89 -7.07 -10.59 0.05
CA CYS A 89 -6.79 -9.39 0.82
C CYS A 89 -7.24 -9.52 2.28
N LEU A 90 -8.42 -10.07 2.54
CA LEU A 90 -8.91 -10.32 3.91
C LEU A 90 -8.02 -11.30 4.68
N LEU A 91 -7.60 -12.40 4.04
CA LEU A 91 -6.71 -13.38 4.65
C LEU A 91 -5.36 -12.77 5.04
N ILE A 92 -4.78 -11.98 4.14
CA ILE A 92 -3.49 -11.32 4.41
C ILE A 92 -3.65 -10.21 5.44
N ALA A 93 -4.73 -9.43 5.40
CA ALA A 93 -5.01 -8.41 6.41
C ALA A 93 -5.10 -9.05 7.80
N TYR A 94 -5.85 -10.16 7.92
CA TYR A 94 -5.94 -10.93 9.17
C TYR A 94 -4.58 -11.45 9.63
N SER A 95 -3.81 -12.06 8.73
CA SER A 95 -2.46 -12.57 9.03
C SER A 95 -1.49 -11.45 9.47
N SER A 96 -1.52 -10.32 8.77
CA SER A 96 -0.69 -9.14 9.05
C SER A 96 -1.01 -8.54 10.41
N SER A 97 -2.30 -8.41 10.74
CA SER A 97 -2.74 -7.94 12.06
C SER A 97 -2.37 -8.92 13.17
N ARG A 98 -2.38 -10.23 12.91
CA ARG A 98 -2.02 -11.22 13.92
C ARG A 98 -0.53 -11.23 14.25
N TRP A 99 0.33 -11.03 13.25
CA TRP A 99 1.79 -11.12 13.41
C TRP A 99 2.48 -9.76 13.58
N ASN A 100 1.78 -8.64 13.44
CA ASN A 100 2.35 -7.29 13.52
C ASN A 100 3.63 -7.11 12.67
N ASN A 101 3.70 -7.81 11.54
CA ASN A 101 4.82 -7.81 10.61
C ASN A 101 4.31 -7.40 9.22
N HIS A 102 3.84 -6.16 9.12
CA HIS A 102 3.23 -5.62 7.91
C HIS A 102 4.24 -5.56 6.76
N GLY A 103 5.52 -5.26 7.03
CA GLY A 103 6.54 -5.16 6.00
C GLY A 103 6.78 -6.48 5.24
N TYR A 104 6.81 -7.62 5.93
CA TYR A 104 6.96 -8.92 5.25
C TYR A 104 5.72 -9.33 4.46
N HIS A 105 4.51 -9.08 4.99
CA HIS A 105 3.28 -9.35 4.25
C HIS A 105 3.17 -8.48 3.00
N LEU A 106 3.61 -7.22 3.09
CA LEU A 106 3.67 -6.31 1.95
C LEU A 106 4.67 -6.81 0.90
N VAL A 107 5.87 -7.23 1.29
CA VAL A 107 6.84 -7.85 0.36
C VAL A 107 6.25 -9.08 -0.31
N LEU A 108 5.57 -9.96 0.43
CA LEU A 108 4.92 -11.15 -0.12
C LEU A 108 3.87 -10.76 -1.19
N CYS A 109 3.03 -9.76 -0.91
CA CYS A 109 2.04 -9.27 -1.87
C CYS A 109 2.68 -8.70 -3.13
N LEU A 110 3.77 -7.92 -2.97
CA LEU A 110 4.52 -7.37 -4.10
C LEU A 110 5.18 -8.46 -4.94
N VAL A 111 5.70 -9.52 -4.33
CA VAL A 111 6.26 -10.68 -5.04
C VAL A 111 5.17 -11.43 -5.81
N VAL A 112 4.01 -11.67 -5.21
CA VAL A 112 2.86 -12.28 -5.90
C VAL A 112 2.41 -11.43 -7.08
N ALA A 113 2.32 -10.11 -6.91
CA ALA A 113 2.01 -9.17 -7.98
C ALA A 113 3.05 -9.23 -9.12
N LEU A 114 4.34 -9.25 -8.77
CA LEU A 114 5.44 -9.33 -9.73
C LEU A 114 5.40 -10.64 -10.52
N LEU A 115 5.15 -11.77 -9.85
CA LEU A 115 4.97 -13.07 -10.51
C LEU A 115 3.77 -13.06 -11.47
N GLY A 116 2.63 -12.48 -11.07
CA GLY A 116 1.46 -12.36 -11.93
C GLY A 116 1.74 -11.57 -13.20
N ILE A 117 2.49 -10.47 -13.12
CA ILE A 117 2.86 -9.66 -14.29
C ILE A 117 3.88 -10.38 -15.17
N ILE A 118 4.85 -11.10 -14.60
CA ILE A 118 5.78 -11.95 -15.38
C ILE A 118 5.03 -13.04 -16.14
N LEU A 119 4.10 -13.72 -15.47
CA LEU A 119 3.24 -14.74 -16.08
C LEU A 119 2.42 -14.14 -17.23
N MET A 120 1.92 -12.91 -17.07
CA MET A 120 1.18 -12.22 -18.12
C MET A 120 2.02 -11.97 -19.38
N ILE A 121 3.33 -11.72 -19.25
CA ILE A 121 4.24 -11.60 -20.39
C ILE A 121 4.52 -12.97 -21.02
N ALA A 122 4.75 -13.99 -20.18
CA ALA A 122 5.12 -15.33 -20.63
C ALA A 122 3.97 -16.08 -21.31
N LEU A 123 2.74 -15.87 -20.84
CA LEU A 123 1.53 -16.57 -21.29
C LEU A 123 0.68 -15.74 -22.26
N ILE A 124 1.24 -14.66 -22.82
CA ILE A 124 0.51 -13.78 -23.75
C ILE A 124 0.03 -14.54 -25.00
N ASP A 125 0.72 -15.62 -25.38
CA ASP A 125 0.40 -16.49 -26.51
C ASP A 125 -0.28 -17.80 -26.06
N GLY A 126 -0.49 -17.99 -24.75
CA GLY A 126 -0.96 -19.24 -24.11
C GLY A 126 -2.48 -19.41 -24.06
N GLY A 127 -3.25 -18.52 -24.70
CA GLY A 127 -4.71 -18.55 -24.75
C GLY A 127 -5.41 -17.83 -23.58
N THR A 128 -6.72 -17.62 -23.72
CA THR A 128 -7.54 -16.75 -22.86
C THR A 128 -7.54 -17.18 -21.38
N VAL A 129 -7.52 -18.48 -21.10
CA VAL A 129 -7.54 -19.00 -19.72
C VAL A 129 -6.25 -18.68 -18.99
N ALA A 130 -5.10 -18.91 -19.63
CA ALA A 130 -3.78 -18.67 -19.03
C ALA A 130 -3.54 -17.19 -18.73
N ILE A 131 -4.02 -16.31 -19.62
CA ILE A 131 -3.92 -14.87 -19.42
C ILE A 131 -4.85 -14.44 -18.29
N TYR A 132 -6.09 -14.94 -18.26
CA TYR A 132 -7.04 -14.64 -17.18
C TYR A 132 -6.51 -15.05 -15.79
N THR A 133 -5.89 -16.23 -15.68
CA THR A 133 -5.27 -16.68 -14.42
C THR A 133 -4.09 -15.80 -14.01
N SER A 134 -3.25 -15.39 -14.98
CA SER A 134 -2.09 -14.52 -14.71
C SER A 134 -2.54 -13.15 -14.19
N ILE A 135 -3.59 -12.59 -14.79
CA ILE A 135 -4.19 -11.33 -14.36
C ILE A 135 -4.81 -11.46 -12.96
N CYS A 136 -5.49 -12.58 -12.67
CA CYS A 136 -6.05 -12.83 -11.35
C CYS A 136 -4.96 -12.82 -10.25
N ILE A 137 -3.82 -13.47 -10.51
CA ILE A 137 -2.67 -13.47 -9.60
C ILE A 137 -2.07 -12.06 -9.47
N ALA A 138 -1.93 -11.32 -10.56
CA ALA A 138 -1.41 -9.94 -10.51
C ALA A 138 -2.32 -9.02 -9.69
N CYS A 139 -3.64 -9.03 -9.96
CA CYS A 139 -4.61 -8.18 -9.28
C CYS A 139 -4.76 -8.51 -7.80
N THR A 140 -4.80 -9.80 -7.44
CA THR A 140 -4.87 -10.23 -6.02
C THR A 140 -3.68 -9.69 -5.21
N GLY A 141 -2.46 -9.77 -5.76
CA GLY A 141 -1.25 -9.24 -5.12
C GLY A 141 -1.27 -7.71 -4.98
N VAL A 142 -1.60 -6.98 -6.05
CA VAL A 142 -1.59 -5.50 -6.06
C VAL A 142 -2.65 -4.92 -5.13
N LEU A 143 -3.87 -5.46 -5.15
CA LEU A 143 -4.97 -4.97 -4.30
C LEU A 143 -4.70 -5.22 -2.82
N SER A 144 -4.12 -6.38 -2.49
CA SER A 144 -3.74 -6.69 -1.10
C SER A 144 -2.60 -5.79 -0.62
N ALA A 145 -1.60 -5.53 -1.47
CA ALA A 145 -0.51 -4.61 -1.16
C ALA A 145 -1.02 -3.19 -0.88
N PHE A 146 -2.01 -2.71 -1.65
CA PHE A 146 -2.59 -1.39 -1.49
C PHE A 146 -3.21 -1.18 -0.10
N SER A 147 -4.02 -2.15 0.37
CA SER A 147 -4.61 -2.11 1.71
C SER A 147 -3.57 -2.22 2.84
N LEU A 148 -2.54 -3.06 2.65
CA LEU A 148 -1.48 -3.26 3.64
C LEU A 148 -0.63 -2.00 3.86
N VAL A 149 -0.29 -1.27 2.81
CA VAL A 149 0.51 -0.02 2.93
C VAL A 149 -0.19 0.99 3.81
N VAL A 150 -1.50 1.19 3.59
CA VAL A 150 -2.30 2.13 4.38
C VAL A 150 -2.39 1.65 5.83
N SER A 151 -2.62 0.36 6.05
CA SER A 151 -2.62 -0.21 7.39
C SER A 151 -1.27 0.00 8.10
N TRP A 152 -0.15 -0.28 7.41
CA TRP A 152 1.21 -0.14 7.94
C TRP A 152 1.54 1.31 8.30
N LEU A 153 1.18 2.26 7.44
CA LEU A 153 1.29 3.69 7.70
C LEU A 153 0.51 4.09 8.96
N THR A 154 -0.76 3.70 9.03
CA THR A 154 -1.64 4.11 10.13
C THR A 154 -1.24 3.52 11.48
N ASN A 155 -0.57 2.37 11.49
CA ASN A 155 0.00 1.77 12.69
C ASN A 155 1.32 2.43 13.10
N ASN A 156 2.07 3.00 12.15
CA ASN A 156 3.38 3.62 12.42
C ASN A 156 3.34 5.13 12.64
N ILE A 157 2.26 5.82 12.29
CA ILE A 157 2.08 7.25 12.58
C ILE A 157 1.14 7.43 13.75
N ASP A 158 1.54 8.29 14.68
CA ASP A 158 0.73 8.70 15.83
C ASP A 158 0.45 10.19 15.76
N GLY A 159 -0.51 10.63 16.56
CA GLY A 159 -0.94 12.02 16.64
C GLY A 159 -2.28 12.23 15.95
N GLN A 160 -3.19 12.84 16.69
CA GLN A 160 -4.57 13.07 16.26
C GLN A 160 -4.67 13.87 14.97
N THR A 161 -3.81 14.87 14.76
CA THR A 161 -3.78 15.66 13.52
C THR A 161 -2.77 15.09 12.51
N LYS A 162 -1.61 14.56 12.96
CA LYS A 162 -0.55 14.05 12.07
C LYS A 162 -1.01 12.83 11.26
N ARG A 163 -1.65 11.84 11.89
CA ARG A 163 -2.08 10.59 11.23
C ARG A 163 -3.06 10.81 10.07
N PRO A 164 -4.22 11.49 10.23
CA PRO A 164 -5.15 11.69 9.12
C PRO A 164 -4.55 12.54 8.01
N MET A 165 -3.75 13.56 8.35
CA MET A 165 -3.05 14.39 7.35
C MET A 165 -2.04 13.58 6.54
N ALA A 166 -1.26 12.70 7.18
CA ALA A 166 -0.33 11.82 6.49
C ALA A 166 -1.03 10.84 5.55
N VAL A 167 -2.15 10.24 5.98
CA VAL A 167 -2.97 9.36 5.13
C VAL A 167 -3.51 10.14 3.93
N GLY A 168 -4.08 11.33 4.15
CA GLY A 168 -4.61 12.18 3.10
C GLY A 168 -3.53 12.60 2.09
N PHE A 169 -2.35 12.97 2.56
CA PHE A 169 -1.21 13.33 1.73
C PHE A 169 -0.75 12.18 0.82
N ILE A 170 -0.58 10.99 1.39
CA ILE A 170 -0.16 9.79 0.65
C ILE A 170 -1.24 9.37 -0.36
N MET A 171 -2.51 9.42 0.03
CA MET A 171 -3.61 9.12 -0.88
C MET A 171 -3.67 10.11 -2.04
N GLY A 172 -3.48 11.41 -1.78
CA GLY A 172 -3.44 12.46 -2.79
C GLY A 172 -2.31 12.25 -3.82
N ILE A 173 -1.07 12.11 -3.34
CA ILE A 173 0.09 11.86 -4.22
C ILE A 173 -0.05 10.54 -5.00
N GLY A 174 -0.59 9.51 -4.35
CA GLY A 174 -0.78 8.21 -4.99
C GLY A 174 -1.77 8.25 -6.15
N GLN A 175 -2.76 9.14 -6.14
CA GLN A 175 -3.63 9.32 -7.31
C GLN A 175 -2.89 10.01 -8.45
N ILE A 176 -1.99 10.95 -8.16
CA ILE A 176 -1.17 11.64 -9.18
C ILE A 176 -0.30 10.62 -9.92
N GLY A 177 0.47 9.78 -9.21
CA GLY A 177 1.24 8.73 -9.91
C GLY A 177 0.39 7.62 -10.50
N GLY A 178 -0.83 7.41 -9.97
CA GLY A 178 -1.88 6.58 -10.58
C GLY A 178 -2.27 7.02 -12.00
N ILE A 179 -2.15 8.31 -12.32
CA ILE A 179 -2.46 8.89 -13.63
C ILE A 179 -1.27 8.80 -14.59
N ILE A 180 -0.03 8.89 -14.08
CA ILE A 180 1.17 8.92 -14.91
C ILE A 180 1.33 7.64 -15.73
N LEU A 181 1.13 6.45 -15.13
CA LEU A 181 1.39 5.19 -15.83
C LEU A 181 0.38 4.89 -16.96
N PRO A 182 -0.94 5.10 -16.78
CA PRO A 182 -1.90 5.05 -17.88
C PRO A 182 -1.64 6.09 -18.97
N LEU A 183 -1.16 7.29 -18.64
CA LEU A 183 -0.79 8.31 -19.63
C LEU A 183 0.47 7.91 -20.41
N VAL A 184 1.49 7.40 -19.74
CA VAL A 184 2.69 6.84 -20.39
C VAL A 184 2.30 5.68 -21.31
N ARG A 185 1.37 4.83 -20.88
CA ARG A 185 0.79 3.78 -21.72
C ARG A 185 0.09 4.39 -22.94
N PHE A 186 -0.78 5.37 -22.77
CA PHE A 186 -1.48 6.02 -23.88
C PHE A 186 -0.51 6.65 -24.89
N LEU A 187 0.53 7.33 -24.39
CA LEU A 187 1.57 7.95 -25.22
C LEU A 187 2.43 6.92 -25.97
N LEU A 188 2.77 5.81 -25.32
CA LEU A 188 3.61 4.76 -25.90
C LEU A 188 2.82 3.80 -26.82
N ILE A 189 1.52 3.61 -26.59
CA ILE A 189 0.65 2.62 -27.26
C ILE A 189 -0.26 3.25 -28.32
N TYR A 190 -0.18 4.56 -28.59
CA TYR A 190 -0.89 5.18 -29.71
C TYR A 190 -0.47 4.61 -31.09
N HIS A 191 0.66 3.89 -31.17
CA HIS A 191 1.02 3.10 -32.34
C HIS A 191 0.79 1.60 -32.07
N ASP A 192 -0.27 1.10 -32.71
CA ASP A 192 -0.75 -0.28 -32.80
C ASP A 192 0.41 -1.31 -32.89
N ASN A 193 0.51 -2.24 -31.93
CA ASN A 193 1.12 -3.58 -32.07
C ASN A 193 1.20 -4.34 -30.72
N LEU A 194 0.94 -5.66 -30.72
CA LEU A 194 1.08 -6.57 -29.55
C LEU A 194 2.47 -6.51 -28.87
N SER A 195 3.52 -6.15 -29.61
CA SER A 195 4.89 -5.98 -29.08
C SER A 195 4.98 -4.85 -28.05
N ASN A 196 4.07 -3.88 -28.09
CA ASN A 196 4.01 -2.75 -27.18
C ASN A 196 3.41 -3.12 -25.80
N ASN A 197 2.59 -4.18 -25.73
CA ASN A 197 2.03 -4.68 -24.47
C ASN A 197 3.13 -5.28 -23.57
N ARG A 198 4.11 -6.00 -24.15
CA ARG A 198 5.25 -6.52 -23.39
C ARG A 198 6.09 -5.40 -22.78
N ARG A 199 6.32 -4.30 -23.53
CA ARG A 199 7.05 -3.12 -23.03
C ARG A 199 6.37 -2.48 -21.83
N ALA A 200 5.05 -2.31 -21.90
CA ALA A 200 4.29 -1.74 -20.79
C ALA A 200 4.33 -2.62 -19.53
N CYS A 201 4.29 -3.95 -19.71
CA CYS A 201 4.46 -4.88 -18.59
C CYS A 201 5.87 -4.82 -17.97
N CYS A 202 6.92 -4.66 -18.78
CA CYS A 202 8.28 -4.45 -18.27
C CYS A 202 8.40 -3.17 -17.42
N ILE A 203 7.75 -2.07 -17.83
CA ILE A 203 7.70 -0.84 -17.04
C ILE A 203 7.00 -1.11 -15.69
N CYS A 204 5.90 -1.87 -15.70
CA CYS A 204 5.22 -2.25 -14.46
C CYS A 204 6.09 -3.09 -13.53
N ILE A 205 6.88 -4.03 -14.06
CA ILE A 205 7.86 -4.79 -13.29
C ILE A 205 8.90 -3.85 -12.66
N GLY A 206 9.41 -2.87 -13.43
CA GLY A 206 10.30 -1.84 -12.91
C GLY A 206 9.69 -1.05 -11.74
N ILE A 207 8.42 -0.66 -11.85
CA ILE A 207 7.73 0.10 -10.79
C ILE A 207 7.47 -0.76 -9.55
N ILE A 208 7.05 -2.03 -9.70
CA ILE A 208 6.88 -2.94 -8.57
C ILE A 208 8.22 -3.22 -7.89
N THR A 209 9.30 -3.44 -8.65
CA THR A 209 10.62 -3.70 -8.07
C THR A 209 11.13 -2.50 -7.28
N VAL A 210 10.93 -1.27 -7.78
CA VAL A 210 11.20 -0.05 -7.01
C VAL A 210 10.37 0.00 -5.72
N SER A 211 9.08 -0.32 -5.78
CA SER A 211 8.22 -0.41 -4.60
C SER A 211 8.71 -1.46 -3.59
N LEU A 212 9.18 -2.61 -4.07
CA LEU A 212 9.69 -3.70 -3.26
C LEU A 212 10.99 -3.30 -2.55
N ILE A 213 11.92 -2.67 -3.28
CA ILE A 213 13.17 -2.13 -2.70
C ILE A 213 12.84 -1.05 -1.67
N ALA A 214 11.95 -0.10 -2.00
CA ALA A 214 11.53 0.95 -1.08
C ALA A 214 10.88 0.39 0.20
N THR A 215 10.10 -0.68 0.09
CA THR A 215 9.50 -1.38 1.22
C THR A 215 10.57 -2.02 2.12
N LEU A 216 11.55 -2.70 1.53
CA LEU A 216 12.65 -3.31 2.28
C LEU A 216 13.52 -2.25 2.97
N VAL A 217 13.80 -1.14 2.29
CA VAL A 217 14.55 0.00 2.84
C VAL A 217 13.79 0.62 4.00
N LEU A 218 12.50 0.94 3.82
CA LEU A 218 11.67 1.52 4.87
C LEU A 218 11.61 0.59 6.08
N ARG A 219 11.40 -0.71 5.86
CA ARG A 219 11.41 -1.72 6.92
C ARG A 219 12.75 -1.76 7.66
N TYR A 220 13.86 -1.71 6.93
CA TYR A 220 15.20 -1.69 7.52
C TYR A 220 15.43 -0.41 8.34
N CYS A 221 15.02 0.75 7.85
CA CYS A 221 15.08 2.01 8.59
C CYS A 221 14.27 1.95 9.89
N LEU A 222 13.04 1.41 9.85
CA LEU A 222 12.22 1.23 11.05
C LEU A 222 12.85 0.24 12.04
N MET A 223 13.51 -0.81 11.54
CA MET A 223 14.24 -1.77 12.38
C MET A 223 15.47 -1.13 13.05
N LEU A 224 16.23 -0.33 12.31
CA LEU A 224 17.36 0.42 12.86
C LEU A 224 16.90 1.40 13.93
N GLU A 225 15.77 2.06 13.71
CA GLU A 225 15.23 3.01 14.66
C GLU A 225 14.69 2.33 15.92
N ASN A 226 14.02 1.19 15.78
CA ASN A 226 13.67 0.34 16.91
C ASN A 226 14.92 -0.10 17.70
N ARG A 227 15.99 -0.53 17.02
CA ARG A 227 17.27 -0.90 17.67
C ARG A 227 17.98 0.27 18.34
N ARG A 228 17.89 1.48 17.76
CA ARG A 228 18.41 2.70 18.39
C ARG A 228 17.65 2.97 19.70
N ARG A 229 16.31 2.82 19.69
CA ARG A 229 15.48 3.01 20.88
C ARG A 229 15.76 1.99 21.98
N ASP A 230 16.13 0.75 21.63
CA ASP A 230 16.60 -0.27 22.59
C ASP A 230 17.89 0.12 23.31
N ARG A 231 18.71 0.98 22.71
CA ARG A 231 20.04 1.35 23.19
C ARG A 231 20.07 2.73 23.86
N LEU A 232 18.91 3.38 24.04
CA LEU A 232 18.82 4.69 24.67
C LEU A 232 19.17 4.59 26.16
N THR A 233 20.16 5.37 26.59
CA THR A 233 20.48 5.55 28.01
C THR A 233 19.34 6.31 28.71
N SER A 234 19.14 6.09 30.01
CA SER A 234 18.07 6.73 30.80
C SER A 234 18.04 8.26 30.70
N ASP A 235 19.20 8.92 30.54
CA ASP A 235 19.28 10.38 30.36
C ASP A 235 18.85 10.83 28.96
N GLN A 236 19.10 10.02 27.94
CA GLN A 236 18.65 10.29 26.56
C GLN A 236 17.14 10.08 26.44
N PHE A 237 16.60 9.07 27.12
CA PHE A 237 15.16 8.83 27.18
C PHE A 237 14.40 10.03 27.76
N LYS A 238 14.87 10.58 28.89
CA LYS A 238 14.27 11.77 29.52
C LYS A 238 14.33 13.01 28.63
N ARG A 239 15.39 13.16 27.82
CA ARG A 239 15.51 14.26 26.85
C ARG A 239 14.52 14.12 25.69
N GLU A 240 14.33 12.91 25.17
CA GLU A 240 13.37 12.65 24.09
C GLU A 240 11.92 12.71 24.59
N GLU A 241 11.66 12.36 25.86
CA GLU A 241 10.35 12.52 26.52
C GLU A 241 10.00 13.99 26.80
N ALA A 242 11.00 14.84 27.05
CA ALA A 242 10.81 16.28 27.27
C ALA A 242 10.39 17.04 26.00
N ILE A 243 10.41 16.41 24.82
CA ILE A 243 9.95 17.02 23.57
C ILE A 243 8.43 17.20 23.66
N LYS A 244 7.97 18.45 23.53
CA LYS A 244 6.54 18.78 23.54
C LYS A 244 5.86 18.23 22.27
N GLU A 245 4.92 17.29 22.44
CA GLU A 245 4.15 16.58 21.40
C GLU A 245 5.01 15.80 20.38
N PRO A 246 5.76 14.77 20.80
CA PRO A 246 6.63 14.02 19.90
C PRO A 246 5.82 13.12 18.94
N CYS A 247 4.50 12.96 19.15
CA CYS A 247 3.64 12.09 18.34
C CYS A 247 4.25 10.69 18.20
N ASP A 248 4.64 10.30 16.98
CA ASP A 248 5.29 9.04 16.65
C ASP A 248 6.78 8.97 17.02
N TRP A 249 7.44 10.09 17.32
CA TRP A 249 8.83 10.14 17.79
C TRP A 249 8.99 9.82 19.29
N HIS A 250 7.90 9.52 19.99
CA HIS A 250 7.97 9.19 21.41
C HIS A 250 8.90 7.98 21.67
N PRO A 251 9.87 8.08 22.61
CA PRO A 251 10.93 7.08 22.78
C PRO A 251 10.41 5.71 23.25
N SER A 252 9.27 5.66 23.94
CA SER A 252 8.63 4.40 24.36
C SER A 252 7.90 3.66 23.23
N ARG A 253 7.63 4.32 22.10
CA ARG A 253 6.84 3.73 21.01
C ARG A 253 7.71 2.85 20.14
N ARG A 254 7.17 1.71 19.73
CA ARG A 254 7.80 0.79 18.77
C ARG A 254 7.12 0.87 17.43
N TYR A 255 7.92 0.96 16.37
CA TYR A 255 7.41 0.87 15.01
C TYR A 255 7.09 -0.58 14.67
N VAL A 256 5.96 -0.77 14.00
CA VAL A 256 5.53 -2.06 13.47
C VAL A 256 6.33 -2.32 12.20
N LEU A 257 6.99 -3.48 12.12
CA LEU A 257 7.92 -3.87 11.05
C LEU A 257 7.23 -4.46 9.83
#